data_AF-A0A224YZ08-F1
#
_entry.id   AF-A0A224YZ08-F1
#
_cell.length_a   1.000
_cell.length_b   1.000
_cell.length_c   1.000
_cell.angle_alpha   90.00
_cell.angle_beta   90.00
_cell.angle_gamma   90.00
#
_symmetry.space_group_name_H-M   'P 1'
#
loop_
_entity.id
_entity.type
_entity.pdbx_description
1 polymer ?
#
loop_
_entity_poly.entity_id
_entity_poly.type
_entity_poly.pdbx_seq_one_letter_code
_entity_poly.pdbx_strand_id
1 'polypeptide(L)'
;MKPGSRGESWPMSFFKDATKASPAKQLTIGGISGWCVGFIFTKAGKIAATAIGGSLLLFQVAQHQGYVKVNWSRLNKDLQQAQNELARRTDGKLPRLLEEAQKFVKDNVFLATGFAGGFLLGVASS
;
A
#
# COMPACT_ATOMS: atom_id res chain seq x y z
N MET A 1 11.08 -12.84 -47.48
CA MET A 1 10.58 -11.58 -46.88
C MET A 1 9.23 -11.84 -46.23
N LYS A 2 9.14 -11.69 -44.90
CA LYS A 2 7.89 -11.39 -44.16
C LYS A 2 8.28 -10.57 -42.92
N PRO A 3 7.61 -9.46 -42.62
CA PRO A 3 8.15 -8.40 -41.77
C PRO A 3 7.66 -8.51 -40.31
N GLY A 4 8.53 -8.15 -39.38
CA GLY A 4 8.21 -7.45 -38.13
C GLY A 4 7.29 -8.09 -37.08
N SER A 5 7.87 -8.56 -35.98
CA SER A 5 7.27 -8.44 -34.63
C SER A 5 8.35 -8.44 -33.53
N ARG A 6 9.27 -7.47 -33.65
CA ARG A 6 10.17 -7.06 -32.56
C ARG A 6 9.31 -6.28 -31.55
N GLY A 7 8.70 -6.92 -30.53
CA GLY A 7 8.01 -6.15 -29.48
C GLY A 7 6.96 -6.78 -28.56
N GLU A 8 7.08 -8.01 -28.05
CA GLU A 8 6.43 -8.36 -26.77
C GLU A 8 7.52 -8.28 -25.68
N SER A 9 7.43 -7.26 -24.82
CA SER A 9 8.37 -7.06 -23.71
C SER A 9 8.25 -8.22 -22.72
N TRP A 10 9.38 -8.82 -22.33
CA TRP A 10 9.50 -9.91 -21.36
C TRP A 10 8.56 -9.83 -20.14
N PRO A 11 8.30 -8.67 -19.50
CA PRO A 11 7.27 -8.59 -18.46
C PRO A 11 5.87 -9.00 -18.94
N MET A 12 5.44 -8.60 -20.14
CA MET A 12 4.13 -8.99 -20.68
C MET A 12 4.02 -10.49 -20.94
N SER A 13 5.09 -11.18 -21.36
CA SER A 13 5.06 -12.64 -21.45
C SER A 13 4.95 -13.28 -20.06
N PHE A 14 5.67 -12.77 -19.05
CA PHE A 14 5.55 -13.25 -17.67
C PHE A 14 4.15 -13.04 -17.08
N PHE A 15 3.55 -11.87 -17.29
CA PHE A 15 2.18 -11.60 -16.85
C PHE A 15 1.17 -12.45 -17.63
N LYS A 16 1.32 -12.60 -18.94
CA LYS A 16 0.45 -13.43 -19.79
C LYS A 16 0.56 -14.91 -19.44
N ASP A 17 1.75 -15.40 -19.10
CA ASP A 17 2.00 -16.77 -18.64
C ASP A 17 1.59 -16.97 -17.17
N ALA A 18 1.70 -15.96 -16.30
CA ALA A 18 1.17 -16.01 -14.94
C ALA A 18 -0.36 -16.03 -14.95
N THR A 19 -1.00 -15.21 -15.79
CA THR A 19 -2.46 -15.15 -15.94
C THR A 19 -3.01 -16.37 -16.69
N LYS A 20 -2.25 -16.99 -17.61
CA LYS A 20 -2.63 -18.26 -18.28
C LYS A 20 -2.26 -19.52 -17.49
N ALA A 21 -1.34 -19.45 -16.53
CA ALA A 21 -0.93 -20.63 -15.77
C ALA A 21 -1.92 -20.96 -14.65
N SER A 22 -1.93 -22.24 -14.28
CA SER A 22 -2.73 -22.85 -13.22
C SER A 22 -2.93 -21.94 -11.99
N PRO A 23 -4.12 -21.95 -11.35
CA PRO A 23 -4.42 -21.20 -10.11
C PRO A 23 -3.33 -21.31 -9.04
N ALA A 24 -2.62 -22.44 -8.98
CA ALA A 24 -1.49 -22.65 -8.09
C ALA A 24 -0.32 -21.67 -8.34
N LYS A 25 0.03 -21.38 -9.60
CA LYS A 25 1.16 -20.49 -9.93
C LYS A 25 0.82 -19.03 -9.62
N GLN A 26 -0.42 -18.61 -9.87
CA GLN A 26 -0.90 -17.28 -9.49
C GLN A 26 -0.89 -17.08 -7.98
N LEU A 27 -1.34 -18.09 -7.23
CA LEU A 27 -1.29 -18.09 -5.76
C LEU A 27 0.15 -17.97 -5.25
N THR A 28 1.10 -18.71 -5.83
CA THR A 28 2.51 -18.65 -5.45
C THR A 28 3.15 -17.29 -5.76
N ILE A 29 2.88 -16.72 -6.95
CA ILE A 29 3.39 -15.39 -7.33
C ILE A 29 2.82 -14.31 -6.40
N GLY A 30 1.53 -14.38 -6.11
CA GLY A 30 0.88 -13.53 -5.11
C GLY A 30 1.53 -13.68 -3.75
N GLY A 31 1.67 -14.92 -3.26
CA GLY A 31 2.29 -15.25 -1.97
C GLY A 31 3.69 -14.68 -1.78
N ILE A 32 4.59 -14.92 -2.72
CA ILE A 32 5.99 -14.47 -2.60
C ILE A 32 6.07 -12.94 -2.67
N SER A 33 5.34 -12.31 -3.58
CA SER A 33 5.31 -10.85 -3.69
C SER A 33 4.70 -10.19 -2.46
N GLY A 34 3.60 -10.74 -1.96
CA GLY A 34 2.97 -10.33 -0.70
C GLY A 34 3.95 -10.44 0.46
N TRP A 35 4.64 -11.58 0.61
CA TRP A 35 5.59 -11.81 1.70
C TRP A 35 6.74 -10.81 1.71
N CYS A 36 7.32 -10.54 0.54
CA CYS A 36 8.39 -9.53 0.40
C CYS A 36 7.90 -8.12 0.79
N VAL A 37 6.72 -7.71 0.30
CA VAL A 37 6.12 -6.42 0.64
C VAL A 37 5.81 -6.33 2.14
N GLY A 38 5.25 -7.39 2.74
CA GLY A 38 4.93 -7.45 4.16
C GLY A 38 6.16 -7.31 5.04
N PHE A 39 7.26 -7.98 4.68
CA PHE A 39 8.52 -7.90 5.43
C PHE A 39 9.12 -6.48 5.43
N ILE A 40 9.08 -5.80 4.28
CA ILE A 40 9.53 -4.41 4.16
C ILE A 40 8.59 -3.47 4.93
N PHE A 41 7.28 -3.72 4.84
CA PHE A 41 6.25 -2.92 5.52
C PHE A 41 6.43 -2.94 7.03
N THR A 42 6.74 -4.08 7.66
CA THR A 42 6.98 -4.11 9.10
C THR A 42 8.22 -3.32 9.50
N LYS A 43 9.30 -3.36 8.71
CA LYS A 43 10.51 -2.56 9.02
C LYS A 43 10.21 -1.07 8.95
N ALA A 44 9.55 -0.62 7.90
CA ALA A 44 9.12 0.76 7.77
C ALA A 44 8.10 1.14 8.87
N GLY A 45 7.17 0.24 9.17
CA GLY A 45 6.14 0.40 10.18
C GLY A 45 6.69 0.54 11.59
N LYS A 46 7.72 -0.24 11.97
CA LYS A 46 8.41 -0.11 13.26
C LYS A 46 9.08 1.25 13.38
N ILE A 47 9.79 1.71 12.34
CA ILE A 47 10.42 3.04 12.34
C ILE A 47 9.36 4.14 12.45
N ALA A 48 8.28 4.05 11.67
CA ALA A 48 7.18 5.00 11.72
C ALA A 48 6.49 5.02 13.09
N ALA A 49 6.22 3.85 13.68
CA ALA A 49 5.62 3.71 15.00
C ALA A 49 6.52 4.28 16.10
N THR A 50 7.83 4.02 16.04
CA THR A 50 8.80 4.62 16.98
C THR A 50 8.88 6.13 16.81
N ALA A 51 8.86 6.66 15.58
CA ALA A 51 8.88 8.09 15.35
C ALA A 51 7.62 8.78 15.88
N ILE A 52 6.44 8.22 15.61
CA ILE A 52 5.15 8.74 16.10
C ILE A 52 5.08 8.62 17.63
N GLY A 53 5.39 7.45 18.19
CA GLY A 53 5.38 7.20 19.62
C GLY A 53 6.40 8.05 20.39
N GLY A 54 7.61 8.18 19.86
CA GLY A 54 8.66 9.05 20.42
C GLY A 54 8.27 10.52 20.39
N SER A 55 7.65 10.98 19.29
CA SER A 55 7.13 12.35 19.19
C SER A 55 6.05 12.63 20.23
N LEU A 56 5.11 11.69 20.42
CA LEU A 56 4.05 11.81 21.43
C LEU A 56 4.59 11.79 22.86
N LEU A 57 5.58 10.94 23.14
CA LEU A 57 6.21 10.87 24.47
C LEU A 57 6.91 12.19 24.80
N LEU A 58 7.73 12.72 23.89
CA LEU A 58 8.37 14.03 24.07
C LEU A 58 7.34 15.15 24.23
N PHE A 59 6.23 15.08 23.50
CA PHE A 59 5.14 16.03 23.59
C PHE A 59 4.46 16.01 24.97
N GLN A 60 4.25 14.84 25.57
CA GLN A 60 3.71 14.71 26.93
C GLN A 60 4.65 15.33 27.97
N VAL A 61 5.97 15.11 27.86
CA VAL A 61 6.97 15.73 28.75
C VAL A 61 6.97 17.26 28.60
N ALA A 62 6.89 17.77 27.37
CA ALA A 62 6.83 19.20 27.10
C ALA A 62 5.56 19.88 27.65
N GLN A 63 4.41 19.18 27.63
CA GLN A 63 3.16 19.66 28.25
C GLN A 63 3.29 19.72 29.78
N HIS A 64 3.90 18.71 30.41
CA HIS A 64 4.02 18.64 31.87
C HIS A 64 4.97 19.70 32.48
N GLN A 65 5.88 20.25 31.67
CA GLN A 65 6.75 21.38 32.04
C GLN A 65 6.26 22.75 31.52
N GLY A 66 5.05 22.82 30.95
CA GLY A 66 4.34 24.08 30.69
C GLY A 66 4.77 24.90 29.46
N TYR A 67 5.53 24.33 28.51
CA TYR A 67 6.18 25.14 27.46
C TYR A 67 5.39 25.29 26.14
N VAL A 68 4.28 24.58 25.90
CA VAL A 68 3.60 24.60 24.57
C VAL A 68 2.08 24.75 24.67
N LYS A 69 1.54 25.93 24.31
CA LYS A 69 0.12 26.09 23.97
C LYS A 69 -0.11 25.57 22.54
N VAL A 70 -0.72 24.39 22.43
CA VAL A 70 -1.03 23.76 21.15
C VAL A 70 -2.24 24.47 20.54
N ASN A 71 -2.01 25.24 19.49
CA ASN A 71 -3.07 25.95 18.79
C ASN A 71 -3.84 25.00 17.85
N TRP A 72 -4.75 24.21 18.42
CA TRP A 72 -5.63 23.28 17.70
C TRP A 72 -6.43 23.92 16.56
N SER A 73 -6.76 25.20 16.68
CA SER A 73 -7.50 25.93 15.63
C SER A 73 -6.69 26.15 14.35
N ARG A 74 -5.36 26.26 14.42
CA ARG A 74 -4.50 26.36 13.22
C ARG A 74 -4.30 24.98 12.61
N LEU A 75 -3.98 23.99 13.43
CA LEU A 75 -3.86 22.60 13.00
C LEU A 75 -5.13 22.11 12.28
N ASN A 76 -6.31 22.38 12.83
CA ASN A 76 -7.56 21.97 12.18
C ASN A 76 -7.79 22.69 10.84
N LYS A 77 -7.42 23.97 10.72
CA LYS A 77 -7.49 24.71 9.44
C LYS A 77 -6.52 24.14 8.41
N ASP A 78 -5.28 23.86 8.82
CA ASP A 78 -4.26 23.27 7.94
C ASP A 78 -4.65 21.84 7.51
N LEU A 79 -5.17 21.04 8.44
CA LEU A 79 -5.68 19.70 8.15
C LEU A 79 -6.91 19.74 7.23
N GLN A 80 -7.84 20.67 7.43
CA GLN A 80 -8.99 20.84 6.55
C GLN A 80 -8.58 21.33 5.16
N GLN A 81 -7.62 22.25 5.07
CA GLN A 81 -7.10 22.72 3.78
C GLN A 81 -6.36 21.60 3.04
N ALA A 82 -5.53 20.83 3.74
CA ALA A 82 -4.85 19.67 3.17
C ALA A 82 -5.84 18.57 2.75
N GLN A 83 -6.83 18.25 3.59
CA GLN A 83 -7.89 17.31 3.25
C GLN A 83 -8.70 17.77 2.05
N ASN A 84 -9.05 19.06 1.96
CA ASN A 84 -9.84 19.57 0.84
C ASN A 84 -9.05 19.57 -0.47
N GLU A 85 -7.75 19.85 -0.43
CA GLU A 85 -6.87 19.72 -1.60
C GLU A 85 -6.71 18.25 -2.02
N LEU A 86 -6.56 17.35 -1.05
CA LEU A 86 -6.50 15.91 -1.31
C LEU A 86 -7.82 15.39 -1.86
N ALA A 87 -8.95 15.79 -1.27
CA ALA A 87 -10.28 15.47 -1.73
C ALA A 87 -10.47 15.97 -3.16
N ARG A 88 -10.18 17.23 -3.48
CA ARG A 88 -10.28 17.74 -4.87
C ARG A 88 -9.46 16.92 -5.87
N ARG A 89 -8.27 16.47 -5.50
CA ARG A 89 -7.41 15.65 -6.39
C ARG A 89 -7.86 14.20 -6.49
N THR A 90 -8.65 13.73 -5.53
CA THR A 90 -8.95 12.31 -5.36
C THR A 90 -10.44 11.97 -5.43
N ASP A 91 -11.35 12.96 -5.45
CA ASP A 91 -12.81 12.83 -5.39
C ASP A 91 -13.37 11.89 -6.47
N GLY A 92 -12.88 12.02 -7.71
CA GLY A 92 -13.25 11.13 -8.81
C GLY A 92 -12.37 9.88 -8.96
N LYS A 93 -11.21 9.83 -8.30
CA LYS A 93 -10.23 8.73 -8.44
C LYS A 93 -10.42 7.66 -7.36
N LEU A 94 -10.70 8.03 -6.12
CA LEU A 94 -10.93 7.10 -5.02
C LEU A 94 -12.03 6.06 -5.32
N PRO A 95 -13.26 6.46 -5.69
CA PRO A 95 -14.32 5.49 -5.97
C PRO A 95 -13.95 4.60 -7.16
N ARG A 96 -13.32 5.16 -8.20
CA ARG A 96 -12.87 4.41 -9.38
C ARG A 96 -11.77 3.39 -9.05
N LEU A 97 -10.79 3.78 -8.26
CA LEU A 97 -9.72 2.88 -7.83
C LEU A 97 -10.25 1.78 -6.91
N LEU A 98 -11.23 2.09 -6.05
CA LEU A 98 -11.92 1.09 -5.23
C LEU A 98 -12.69 0.11 -6.09
N GLU A 99 -13.44 0.58 -7.09
CA GLU A 99 -14.16 -0.28 -8.04
C GLU A 99 -13.20 -1.14 -8.88
N GLU A 100 -12.09 -0.57 -9.36
CA GLU A 100 -11.06 -1.30 -10.09
C GLU A 100 -10.38 -2.34 -9.21
N ALA A 101 -10.06 -2.01 -7.97
CA ALA A 101 -9.50 -2.96 -7.01
C ALA A 101 -10.50 -4.08 -6.70
N GLN A 102 -11.79 -3.76 -6.50
CA GLN A 102 -12.82 -4.78 -6.29
C GLN A 102 -12.98 -5.69 -7.51
N LYS A 103 -12.95 -5.14 -8.74
CA LYS A 103 -12.95 -5.93 -9.97
C LYS A 103 -11.71 -6.81 -10.05
N PHE A 104 -10.54 -6.27 -9.77
CA PHE A 104 -9.29 -7.02 -9.79
C PHE A 104 -9.29 -8.19 -8.80
N VAL A 105 -9.79 -7.99 -7.58
CA VAL A 105 -9.92 -9.05 -6.57
C VAL A 105 -10.90 -10.12 -7.01
N LYS A 106 -12.02 -9.74 -7.63
CA LYS A 106 -13.00 -10.71 -8.18
C LYS A 106 -12.43 -11.50 -9.34
N ASP A 107 -11.72 -10.83 -10.25
CA ASP A 107 -11.17 -11.45 -11.46
C ASP A 107 -9.90 -12.27 -11.19
N ASN A 108 -9.14 -11.93 -10.14
CA ASN A 108 -7.86 -12.56 -9.79
C ASN A 108 -7.83 -13.02 -8.33
N VAL A 109 -8.89 -13.71 -7.89
CA VAL A 109 -9.06 -14.12 -6.50
C VAL A 109 -7.86 -14.92 -5.97
N PHE A 110 -7.32 -15.86 -6.76
CA PHE A 110 -6.16 -16.67 -6.33
C PHE A 110 -4.89 -15.85 -6.15
N LEU A 111 -4.64 -14.88 -7.04
CA LEU A 111 -3.49 -13.97 -6.92
C LEU A 111 -3.67 -13.03 -5.73
N ALA A 112 -4.86 -12.44 -5.57
CA ALA A 112 -5.18 -11.52 -4.49
C ALA A 112 -5.13 -12.21 -3.12
N THR A 113 -5.70 -13.41 -3.01
CA THR A 113 -5.63 -14.24 -1.81
C THR A 113 -4.19 -14.68 -1.51
N GLY A 114 -3.43 -15.05 -2.54
CA GLY A 114 -2.00 -15.37 -2.39
C GLY A 114 -1.22 -14.17 -1.85
N PHE A 115 -1.40 -13.00 -2.46
CA PHE A 115 -0.80 -11.75 -2.01
C PHE A 115 -1.19 -11.40 -0.58
N ALA A 116 -2.48 -11.45 -0.24
CA ALA A 116 -2.94 -11.16 1.11
C ALA A 116 -2.35 -12.14 2.13
N GLY A 117 -2.36 -13.45 1.84
CA GLY A 117 -1.77 -14.47 2.70
C GLY A 117 -0.26 -14.30 2.86
N GLY A 118 0.45 -14.07 1.75
CA GLY A 118 1.88 -13.78 1.75
C GLY A 118 2.22 -12.53 2.53
N PHE A 119 1.49 -11.44 2.31
CA PHE A 119 1.65 -10.17 3.02
C PHE A 119 1.49 -10.34 4.52
N LEU A 120 0.43 -10.99 4.96
CA LEU A 120 0.21 -11.27 6.38
C LEU A 120 1.33 -12.14 6.96
N LEU A 121 1.78 -13.17 6.25
CA LEU A 121 2.93 -13.97 6.67
C LEU A 121 4.21 -13.13 6.75
N GLY A 122 4.42 -12.20 5.81
CA GLY A 122 5.58 -11.31 5.80
C GLY A 122 5.57 -10.35 6.98
N VAL A 123 4.38 -9.84 7.33
CA VAL A 123 4.16 -9.01 8.51
C VAL A 123 4.35 -9.78 9.81
N ALA A 124 3.86 -11.03 9.87
CA ALA A 124 3.99 -11.89 11.05
C ALA A 124 5.41 -12.45 11.26
N SER A 125 6.18 -12.59 10.17
CA SER A 125 7.53 -13.16 10.19
C SER A 125 8.63 -12.18 10.64
N SER A 126 8.28 -10.93 10.97
CA SER A 126 9.22 -9.80 11.17
C SER A 126 9.13 -9.12 12.54
#